data_AF-A0A7R6V8J2-F1
#
_entry.id   AF-A0A7R6V8J2-F1
#
_cell.length_a   1.000
_cell.length_b   1.000
_cell.length_c   1.000
_cell.angle_alpha   90.00
_cell.angle_beta   90.00
_cell.angle_gamma   90.00
#
_symmetry.space_group_name_H-M   'P 1'
#
loop_
_entity.id
_entity.type
_entity.pdbx_description
1 polymer ?
#
loop_
_entity_poly.entity_id
_entity_poly.type
_entity_poly.pdbx_seq_one_letter_code
_entity_poly.pdbx_strand_id
1 'polypeptide(L)'
;MKNYALYTIAIAVVMLVSGFVYYFAAPLNWSAAETILNIHLWLGVLFVFYLLYTLPKHIKTAKLRANSSSFVNLSYFMVALLIVLFVSGLAHFIPYLSYFFKPLYYRFETYDFISNIHLIIAVFFTLLFVLHLSFKHKDNR
;
A
#
# COMPACT_ATOMS: atom_id res chain seq x y z
N MET A 1 -5.87 -5.32 -20.22
CA MET A 1 -4.81 -5.60 -19.22
C MET A 1 -3.73 -4.53 -19.15
N LYS A 2 -3.19 -4.01 -20.26
CA LYS A 2 -2.11 -2.98 -20.27
C LYS A 2 -2.43 -1.72 -19.43
N ASN A 3 -3.65 -1.19 -19.53
CA ASN A 3 -4.02 0.05 -18.82
C ASN A 3 -4.09 -0.14 -17.30
N TYR A 4 -4.60 -1.27 -16.81
CA TYR A 4 -4.71 -1.55 -15.37
C TYR A 4 -3.35 -1.67 -14.70
N ALA A 5 -2.39 -2.33 -15.34
CA ALA A 5 -1.04 -2.44 -14.79
C ALA A 5 -0.38 -1.06 -14.68
N LEU A 6 -0.50 -0.23 -15.72
CA LEU A 6 0.02 1.14 -15.72
C LEU A 6 -0.62 1.99 -14.61
N TYR A 7 -1.94 1.93 -14.43
CA TYR A 7 -2.63 2.66 -13.36
C TYR A 7 -2.22 2.17 -11.98
N THR A 8 -2.11 0.85 -11.77
CA THR A 8 -1.64 0.29 -10.50
C THR A 8 -0.22 0.76 -10.19
N ILE A 9 0.69 0.76 -11.17
CA ILE A 9 2.06 1.27 -11.01
C ILE A 9 2.03 2.77 -10.67
N ALA A 10 1.29 3.57 -11.43
CA ALA A 10 1.22 5.01 -11.22
C ALA A 10 0.71 5.35 -9.81
N ILE A 11 -0.38 4.71 -9.37
CA ILE A 11 -0.91 4.91 -8.02
C ILE A 11 0.09 4.44 -6.96
N ALA A 12 0.72 3.26 -7.13
CA ALA A 12 1.71 2.76 -6.19
C ALA A 12 2.91 3.72 -6.05
N VAL A 13 3.39 4.29 -7.15
CA VAL A 13 4.47 5.30 -7.13
C VAL A 13 4.02 6.55 -6.39
N VAL A 14 2.83 7.08 -6.68
CA VAL A 14 2.30 8.26 -5.99
C VAL A 14 2.14 8.00 -4.48
N MET A 15 1.63 6.83 -4.10
CA MET A 15 1.50 6.42 -2.70
C MET A 15 2.87 6.34 -2.02
N LEU A 16 3.85 5.71 -2.66
CA LEU A 16 5.20 5.57 -2.11
C LEU A 16 5.87 6.94 -1.94
N VAL A 17 5.84 7.79 -2.98
CA VAL A 17 6.44 9.12 -2.96
C VAL A 17 5.78 10.00 -1.91
N SER A 18 4.44 10.06 -1.86
CA SER A 18 3.74 10.85 -0.85
C SER A 18 4.01 10.36 0.57
N GLY A 19 4.10 9.05 0.79
CA GLY A 19 4.47 8.48 2.09
C GLY A 19 5.90 8.84 2.51
N PHE A 20 6.86 8.77 1.59
CA PHE A 20 8.25 9.19 1.83
C PHE A 20 8.36 10.69 2.12
N VAL A 21 7.71 11.51 1.30
CA VAL A 21 7.71 12.97 1.48
C VAL A 21 7.10 13.31 2.83
N TYR A 22 5.97 12.70 3.21
CA TYR A 22 5.39 12.88 4.54
C TYR A 22 6.39 12.52 5.65
N TYR A 23 6.95 11.31 5.60
CA TYR A 23 7.83 10.77 6.64
C TYR A 23 9.03 11.70 6.93
N PHE A 24 9.64 12.27 5.87
CA PHE A 24 10.79 13.16 6.01
C PHE A 24 10.42 14.65 6.18
N ALA A 25 9.25 15.08 5.73
CA ALA A 25 8.80 16.47 5.88
C ALA A 25 8.21 16.73 7.27
N ALA A 26 7.61 15.74 7.94
CA ALA A 26 6.96 15.91 9.23
C ALA A 26 7.85 16.55 10.31
N PRO A 27 9.14 16.19 10.46
CA PRO A 27 10.03 16.84 11.42
C PRO A 27 10.44 18.27 11.04
N LEU A 28 10.33 18.64 9.76
CA LEU A 28 10.81 19.93 9.23
C LEU A 28 9.68 20.97 9.16
N ASN A 29 8.49 20.56 8.75
CA ASN A 29 7.32 21.41 8.60
C ASN A 29 6.03 20.59 8.74
N TRP A 30 5.48 20.56 9.95
CA TRP A 30 4.28 19.78 10.26
C TRP A 30 3.07 20.19 9.41
N SER A 31 2.84 21.48 9.17
CA SER A 31 1.66 21.94 8.42
C SER A 31 1.68 21.47 6.95
N ALA A 32 2.85 21.51 6.31
CA ALA A 32 3.03 20.94 4.97
C ALA A 32 2.87 19.42 4.98
N ALA A 33 3.47 18.75 5.97
CA ALA A 33 3.38 17.29 6.12
C ALA A 33 1.95 16.81 6.36
N GLU A 34 1.16 17.52 7.17
CA GLU A 34 -0.26 17.22 7.41
C GLU A 34 -1.08 17.28 6.11
N THR A 35 -0.81 18.28 5.25
CA THR A 35 -1.46 18.38 3.93
C THR A 35 -1.12 17.17 3.07
N ILE A 36 0.14 16.76 3.04
CA ILE A 36 0.62 15.59 2.29
C ILE A 36 0.00 14.30 2.87
N LEU A 37 -0.07 14.17 4.19
CA LEU A 37 -0.70 13.05 4.88
C LEU A 37 -2.17 12.93 4.48
N ASN A 38 -2.93 14.02 4.51
CA ASN A 38 -4.33 14.02 4.09
C ASN A 38 -4.50 13.54 2.64
N ILE A 39 -3.66 14.03 1.72
CA ILE A 39 -3.67 13.58 0.32
C ILE A 39 -3.35 12.08 0.24
N HIS A 40 -2.30 11.63 0.93
CA HIS A 40 -1.87 10.23 0.97
C HIS A 40 -2.99 9.31 1.49
N LEU A 41 -3.68 9.71 2.57
CA LEU A 41 -4.78 8.95 3.15
C LEU A 41 -5.96 8.82 2.18
N TRP A 42 -6.39 9.90 1.54
CA TRP A 42 -7.47 9.85 0.54
C TRP A 42 -7.10 8.99 -0.67
N LEU A 43 -5.87 9.14 -1.18
CA LEU A 43 -5.37 8.29 -2.26
C LEU A 43 -5.31 6.81 -1.84
N GLY A 44 -4.91 6.53 -0.60
CA GLY A 44 -4.88 5.19 -0.04
C GLY A 44 -6.27 4.56 0.00
N VAL A 45 -7.29 5.30 0.46
CA VAL A 45 -8.68 4.84 0.46
C VAL A 45 -9.17 4.52 -0.96
N LEU A 46 -8.93 5.43 -1.91
CA LEU A 46 -9.30 5.19 -3.31
C LEU A 46 -8.57 3.98 -3.89
N PHE A 47 -7.30 3.81 -3.57
CA PHE A 47 -6.50 2.68 -4.01
C PHE A 47 -7.02 1.35 -3.44
N VAL A 48 -7.47 1.33 -2.18
CA VAL A 48 -8.09 0.15 -1.58
C VAL A 48 -9.35 -0.26 -2.33
N PHE A 49 -10.25 0.68 -2.64
CA PHE A 49 -11.45 0.37 -3.43
C PHE A 49 -11.09 -0.16 -4.82
N TYR A 50 -10.10 0.44 -5.47
CA TYR A 50 -9.60 -0.04 -6.75
C TYR A 50 -9.03 -1.48 -6.66
N LEU A 51 -8.26 -1.80 -5.60
CA LEU A 51 -7.73 -3.14 -5.38
C LEU A 51 -8.83 -4.15 -5.04
N LEU A 52 -9.81 -3.80 -4.21
CA LEU A 52 -10.94 -4.67 -3.92
C LEU A 52 -11.72 -5.05 -5.19
N TYR A 53 -11.82 -4.13 -6.15
CA TYR A 53 -12.45 -4.38 -7.44
C TYR A 53 -11.59 -5.24 -8.40
N THR A 54 -10.27 -5.02 -8.41
CA THR A 54 -9.37 -5.62 -9.41
C THR A 54 -8.69 -6.91 -8.94
N LEU A 55 -8.36 -7.02 -7.66
CA LEU A 55 -7.61 -8.13 -7.08
C LEU A 55 -8.32 -9.49 -7.22
N PRO A 56 -9.65 -9.64 -6.98
CA PRO A 56 -10.31 -10.93 -7.16
C PRO A 56 -10.23 -11.44 -8.60
N LYS A 57 -10.35 -10.52 -9.58
CA LYS A 57 -10.21 -10.82 -11.01
C LYS A 57 -8.79 -11.26 -11.31
N HIS A 58 -7.81 -10.54 -10.78
CA HIS A 58 -6.39 -10.88 -10.94
C HIS A 58 -6.06 -12.25 -10.35
N ILE A 59 -6.48 -12.56 -9.12
CA ILE A 59 -6.25 -13.87 -8.47
C ILE A 59 -6.87 -15.00 -9.30
N LYS A 60 -8.11 -14.82 -9.78
CA LYS A 60 -8.79 -15.82 -10.62
C LYS A 60 -8.02 -16.07 -11.91
N THR A 61 -7.56 -15.02 -12.60
CA THR A 61 -6.79 -15.16 -13.84
C THR A 61 -5.38 -15.69 -13.59
N ALA A 62 -4.72 -15.28 -12.50
CA ALA A 62 -3.39 -15.72 -12.12
C ALA A 62 -3.36 -17.25 -11.89
N LYS A 63 -4.35 -17.82 -11.18
CA LYS A 63 -4.46 -19.28 -11.01
C LYS A 63 -4.56 -20.03 -12.34
N LEU A 64 -5.27 -19.47 -13.31
CA LEU A 64 -5.49 -20.11 -14.61
C LEU A 64 -4.29 -19.97 -15.56
N ARG A 65 -3.44 -18.95 -15.36
CA ARG A 65 -2.33 -18.62 -16.27
C ARG A 65 -0.94 -18.77 -15.65
N ALA A 66 -0.85 -19.13 -14.37
CA ALA A 66 0.41 -19.31 -13.68
C ALA A 66 1.17 -20.51 -14.26
N ASN A 67 2.42 -20.27 -14.65
CA ASN A 67 3.35 -21.32 -15.09
C ASN A 67 4.21 -21.87 -13.95
N SER A 68 4.26 -21.18 -12.81
CA SER A 68 5.21 -21.45 -11.74
C SER A 68 4.54 -21.28 -10.38
N SER A 69 4.80 -22.23 -9.48
CA SER A 69 4.39 -22.16 -8.07
C SER A 69 4.99 -20.93 -7.38
N SER A 70 6.21 -20.53 -7.74
CA SER A 70 6.86 -19.32 -7.22
C SER A 70 6.07 -18.06 -7.54
N PHE A 71 5.52 -17.94 -8.75
CA PHE A 71 4.68 -16.79 -9.13
C PHE A 71 3.40 -16.73 -8.28
N VAL A 72 2.75 -17.88 -8.07
CA VAL A 72 1.53 -17.97 -7.25
C VAL A 72 1.82 -17.64 -5.79
N ASN A 73 2.90 -18.20 -5.23
CA ASN A 73 3.31 -17.94 -3.86
C ASN A 73 3.68 -16.48 -3.64
N LEU A 74 4.44 -15.87 -4.56
CA LEU A 74 4.77 -14.44 -4.52
C LEU A 74 3.50 -13.59 -4.55
N SER A 75 2.54 -13.93 -5.40
CA SER A 75 1.26 -13.21 -5.48
C SER A 75 0.49 -13.26 -4.16
N TYR A 76 0.39 -14.43 -3.53
CA TYR A 76 -0.27 -14.58 -2.24
C TYR A 76 0.45 -13.84 -1.12
N PHE A 77 1.78 -13.92 -1.10
CA PHE A 77 2.59 -13.20 -0.12
C PHE A 77 2.40 -11.68 -0.25
N MET A 78 2.39 -11.17 -1.48
CA MET A 78 2.09 -9.76 -1.74
C MET A 78 0.68 -9.36 -1.28
N VAL A 79 -0.33 -10.20 -1.46
CA VAL A 79 -1.68 -9.94 -0.94
C VAL A 79 -1.66 -9.85 0.59
N ALA A 80 -0.93 -10.73 1.28
CA ALA A 80 -0.77 -10.65 2.73
C ALA A 80 -0.11 -9.33 3.15
N LEU A 81 0.98 -8.93 2.48
CA LEU A 81 1.65 -7.65 2.73
C LEU A 81 0.72 -6.45 2.49
N LEU A 82 -0.11 -6.51 1.44
CA LEU A 82 -1.09 -5.47 1.15
C LEU A 82 -2.13 -5.32 2.28
N ILE A 83 -2.56 -6.44 2.88
CA ILE A 83 -3.45 -6.41 4.05
C ILE A 83 -2.75 -5.72 5.22
N VAL A 84 -1.48 -6.04 5.47
CA VAL A 84 -0.71 -5.40 6.55
C VAL A 84 -0.53 -3.90 6.27
N LEU A 85 -0.26 -3.51 5.02
CA LEU A 85 -0.21 -2.09 4.61
C LEU A 85 -1.53 -1.38 4.88
N PHE A 86 -2.65 -2.02 4.56
CA PHE A 86 -3.96 -1.44 4.81
C PHE A 86 -4.24 -1.27 6.30
N VAL A 87 -3.98 -2.29 7.11
CA VAL A 87 -4.22 -2.24 8.56
C VAL A 87 -3.32 -1.21 9.23
N SER A 88 -2.03 -1.17 8.88
CA SER A 88 -1.10 -0.15 9.39
C SER A 88 -1.44 1.25 8.90
N GLY A 89 -1.88 1.41 7.64
CA GLY A 89 -2.39 2.68 7.11
C GLY A 89 -3.63 3.18 7.85
N LEU A 90 -4.58 2.29 8.15
CA LEU A 90 -5.74 2.61 8.99
C LEU A 90 -5.36 2.97 10.42
N ALA A 91 -4.29 2.38 10.96
CA ALA A 91 -3.81 2.74 12.29
C ALA A 91 -3.34 4.21 12.35
N HIS A 92 -2.89 4.80 11.24
CA HIS A 92 -2.60 6.24 11.17
C HIS A 92 -3.84 7.13 11.23
N PHE A 93 -5.04 6.59 10.97
CA PHE A 93 -6.30 7.31 11.19
C PHE A 93 -6.73 7.32 12.67
N ILE A 94 -6.18 6.45 13.52
CA ILE A 94 -6.61 6.33 14.91
C ILE A 94 -6.40 7.63 15.70
N PRO A 95 -5.25 8.34 15.62
CA PRO A 95 -5.10 9.65 16.27
C PRO A 95 -6.18 10.66 15.85
N TYR A 96 -6.48 10.72 14.55
CA TYR A 96 -7.54 11.59 14.02
C TYR A 96 -8.92 11.21 14.58
N LEU A 97 -9.25 9.92 14.63
CA LEU A 97 -10.51 9.44 15.19
C LEU A 97 -10.58 9.68 16.71
N SER A 98 -9.47 9.55 17.42
CA SER A 98 -9.40 9.78 18.87
C SER A 98 -9.64 11.24 19.26
N TYR A 99 -9.47 12.19 18.33
CA TYR A 99 -9.89 13.58 18.52
C TYR A 99 -11.42 13.72 18.63
N PHE A 100 -12.17 12.85 17.95
CA PHE A 100 -13.64 12.84 17.98
C PHE A 100 -14.22 11.91 19.05
N PHE A 101 -13.51 10.84 19.39
CA PHE A 101 -13.91 9.85 20.39
C PHE A 101 -12.87 9.86 21.52
N LYS A 102 -13.21 10.48 22.66
CA LYS A 102 -12.47 10.55 23.94
C LYS A 102 -11.32 9.55 24.08
N PRO A 103 -10.18 9.95 24.68
CA PRO A 103 -8.86 9.41 24.35
C PRO A 103 -8.74 7.91 24.63
N LEU A 104 -8.95 7.10 23.58
CA LEU A 104 -8.25 5.83 23.49
C LEU A 104 -6.76 6.17 23.41
N TYR A 105 -6.02 5.78 24.45
CA TYR A 105 -4.61 6.11 24.66
C TYR A 105 -3.74 5.63 23.49
N TYR A 106 -3.61 6.47 22.46
CA TYR A 106 -2.66 6.28 21.38
C TYR A 106 -1.42 7.11 21.71
N ARG A 107 -0.37 6.43 22.18
CA ARG A 107 0.88 7.12 22.54
C ARG A 107 1.70 7.44 21.29
N PHE A 108 2.49 8.51 21.34
CA PHE A 108 3.35 8.94 20.25
C PHE A 108 4.34 7.84 19.82
N GLU A 109 4.86 7.05 20.77
CA GLU A 109 5.79 5.96 20.46
C GLU A 109 5.13 4.84 19.61
N THR A 110 3.83 4.57 19.84
CA THR A 110 3.06 3.62 19.04
C THR A 110 2.86 4.14 17.61
N TYR A 111 2.65 5.46 17.46
CA TYR A 111 2.53 6.10 16.16
C TYR A 111 3.81 6.02 15.34
N ASP A 112 4.97 6.31 15.96
CA ASP A 112 6.27 6.27 15.29
C ASP A 112 6.64 4.84 14.89
N PHE A 113 6.39 3.87 15.78
CA PHE A 113 6.60 2.45 15.48
C PHE A 113 5.76 1.99 14.28
N ILE A 114 4.48 2.35 14.24
CA ILE A 114 3.58 1.99 13.14
C ILE A 114 3.99 2.71 11.85
N SER A 115 4.41 3.97 11.92
CA SER A 115 4.94 4.72 10.76
C SER A 115 6.14 4.01 10.14
N ASN A 116 7.08 3.56 10.98
CA ASN A 116 8.26 2.82 10.53
C ASN A 116 7.89 1.47 9.90
N ILE A 117 7.01 0.70 10.54
CA ILE A 117 6.53 -0.57 9.98
C ILE A 117 5.85 -0.34 8.64
N HIS A 118 4.95 0.65 8.55
CA HIS A 118 4.22 0.95 7.34
C HIS A 118 5.18 1.30 6.19
N LEU A 119 6.18 2.15 6.45
CA LEU A 119 7.19 2.52 5.47
C LEU A 119 8.04 1.33 5.01
N ILE A 120 8.57 0.52 5.95
CA ILE A 120 9.38 -0.66 5.63
C ILE A 120 8.59 -1.63 4.76
N ILE A 121 7.34 -1.91 5.13
CA ILE A 121 6.48 -2.80 4.36
C ILE A 121 6.15 -2.19 3.00
N ALA A 122 5.93 -0.87 2.89
CA ALA A 122 5.62 -0.21 1.62
C ALA A 122 6.79 -0.31 0.64
N VAL A 123 8.02 -0.10 1.12
CA VAL A 123 9.25 -0.28 0.35
C VAL A 123 9.40 -1.74 -0.09
N PHE A 124 9.26 -2.68 0.85
CA PHE A 124 9.40 -4.11 0.56
C PHE A 124 8.35 -4.61 -0.43
N PHE A 125 7.10 -4.20 -0.25
CA PHE A 125 6.01 -4.49 -1.19
C PHE A 125 6.30 -3.94 -2.58
N THR A 126 6.83 -2.73 -2.69
CA THR A 126 7.20 -2.12 -3.97
C THR A 126 8.27 -2.94 -4.69
N LEU A 127 9.31 -3.37 -3.97
CA LEU A 127 10.36 -4.23 -4.53
C LEU A 127 9.79 -5.57 -5.03
N LEU A 128 8.91 -6.20 -4.25
CA LEU A 128 8.24 -7.42 -4.64
C LEU A 128 7.28 -7.23 -5.82
N PHE A 129 6.65 -6.06 -5.93
CA PHE A 129 5.81 -5.73 -7.07
C PHE A 129 6.62 -5.60 -8.36
N VAL A 130 7.77 -4.93 -8.32
CA VAL A 130 8.70 -4.88 -9.45
C VAL A 130 9.17 -6.30 -9.83
N LEU A 131 9.52 -7.12 -8.84
CA LEU A 131 9.87 -8.52 -9.07
C LEU A 131 8.70 -9.29 -9.70
N HIS A 132 7.48 -9.12 -9.20
CA HIS A 132 6.28 -9.76 -9.74
C HIS A 132 6.02 -9.38 -11.19
N LEU A 133 6.23 -8.11 -11.56
CA LEU A 133 6.10 -7.65 -12.96
C LEU A 133 7.15 -8.24 -13.90
N SER A 134 8.30 -8.68 -13.38
CA SER A 134 9.37 -9.32 -14.18
C SER A 134 9.08 -10.78 -14.53
N PHE A 135 8.13 -11.43 -13.85
CA PHE A 135 7.73 -12.79 -14.19
C PHE A 135 7.04 -12.82 -15.56
N LYS A 136 7.57 -13.63 -16.48
CA LYS A 136 6.93 -13.89 -17.77
C LYS A 136 5.66 -14.71 -17.56
N HIS A 137 4.52 -14.16 -17.98
CA HIS A 137 3.28 -14.93 -18.10
C HIS A 137 3.38 -15.89 -19.29
N LYS A 138 2.61 -17.00 -19.27
CA LYS A 138 2.40 -17.79 -20.49
C LYS A 138 1.65 -16.89 -21.48
N ASP A 139 2.38 -16.36 -22.45
CA ASP A 139 1.76 -15.82 -23.65
C ASP A 139 1.12 -17.01 -24.36
N ASN A 140 -0.21 -17.12 -24.27
CA ASN A 140 -0.96 -17.84 -25.28
C ASN A 140 -0.91 -16.98 -26.55
N ARG A 141 0.16 -17.10 -27.32
CA ARG A 141 0.05 -16.98 -28.77
C ARG A 141 -0.46 -18.31 -29.29
#